data_AF-A0A972PVH3-F1
#
_entry.id   AF-A0A972PVH3-F1
#
_cell.length_a   1.000
_cell.length_b   1.000
_cell.length_c   1.000
_cell.angle_alpha   90.00
_cell.angle_beta   90.00
_cell.angle_gamma   90.00
#
_symmetry.space_group_name_H-M   'P 1'
#
loop_
_entity.id
_entity.type
_entity.pdbx_description
1 polymer ?
#
loop_
_entity_poly.entity_id
_entity_poly.type
_entity_poly.pdbx_seq_one_letter_code
_entity_poly.pdbx_strand_id
1 'polypeptide(L)'
;MRCPNCGYDNPEGRRYCEECGERILDLEALKARARRRSQREAARYRREARREGLDAEEAERRRRRARRRTSPLLGLLLLAAVVAVAVVIVVVLAGGGESGPEKAVKEFYNALRDKNVMLYLKHTDLELYKMAQNGEYEPDPYTEGIDYDYYALEGLKTRLVKEEGDYAEVEVVGGTFKGFYNSGGDSGGIDFAQYPRTVRLVKVENTWLIQDYQLAKLPYYYEDIGPGQPEFPEVEEQTQESG
;
A
#
# COMPACT_ATOMS: atom_id res chain seq x y z
N MET A 1 -38.01 -6.11 -11.27
CA MET A 1 -37.23 -5.51 -10.16
C MET A 1 -35.75 -5.67 -10.44
N ARG A 2 -35.06 -4.54 -10.62
CA ARG A 2 -33.66 -4.54 -11.08
C ARG A 2 -32.69 -4.89 -9.94
N CYS A 3 -31.76 -5.80 -10.19
CA CYS A 3 -30.72 -6.16 -9.23
C CYS A 3 -29.75 -4.98 -9.02
N PRO A 4 -29.47 -4.55 -7.78
CA PRO A 4 -28.53 -3.46 -7.53
C PRO A 4 -27.07 -3.84 -7.77
N ASN A 5 -26.74 -5.14 -7.86
CA ASN A 5 -25.37 -5.63 -8.05
C ASN A 5 -25.03 -5.80 -9.54
N CYS A 6 -25.86 -6.51 -10.32
CA CYS A 6 -25.58 -6.79 -11.73
C CYS A 6 -26.49 -6.05 -12.73
N GLY A 7 -27.56 -5.40 -12.27
CA GLY A 7 -28.48 -4.66 -13.15
C GLY A 7 -29.51 -5.51 -13.90
N TYR A 8 -29.55 -6.83 -13.70
CA TYR A 8 -30.55 -7.73 -14.31
C TYR A 8 -31.97 -7.41 -13.82
N ASP A 9 -32.97 -7.44 -14.71
CA ASP A 9 -34.36 -7.22 -14.34
C ASP A 9 -35.04 -8.53 -13.94
N ASN A 10 -35.22 -8.71 -12.63
CA ASN A 10 -35.79 -9.93 -12.07
C ASN A 10 -37.31 -9.83 -12.00
N PRO A 11 -38.05 -10.96 -12.10
CA PRO A 11 -39.48 -10.98 -11.82
C PRO A 11 -39.82 -10.44 -10.42
N GLU A 12 -41.00 -9.83 -10.27
CA GLU A 12 -41.45 -9.33 -8.97
C GLU A 12 -41.57 -10.45 -7.93
N GLY A 13 -41.18 -10.17 -6.69
CA GLY A 13 -41.26 -11.11 -5.57
C GLY A 13 -40.08 -12.10 -5.47
N ARG A 14 -39.09 -12.05 -6.37
CA ARG A 14 -37.84 -12.82 -6.24
C ARG A 14 -37.02 -12.34 -5.04
N ARG A 15 -36.51 -13.28 -4.24
CA ARG A 15 -35.65 -12.99 -3.08
C ARG A 15 -34.17 -12.86 -3.42
N TYR A 16 -33.76 -13.46 -4.53
CA TYR A 16 -32.39 -13.53 -5.01
C TYR A 16 -32.39 -13.31 -6.52
N CYS A 17 -31.30 -12.73 -7.02
CA CYS A 17 -31.11 -12.50 -8.44
C CYS A 17 -30.86 -13.82 -9.15
N GLU A 18 -31.55 -14.03 -10.26
CA GLU A 18 -31.40 -15.25 -11.06
C GLU A 18 -30.08 -15.31 -11.83
N GLU A 19 -29.46 -14.15 -12.08
CA GLU A 19 -28.22 -14.06 -12.83
C GLU A 19 -26.99 -14.12 -11.91
N CYS A 20 -26.92 -13.27 -10.88
CA CYS A 20 -25.73 -13.18 -10.02
C CYS A 20 -25.90 -13.80 -8.62
N GLY A 21 -27.09 -14.30 -8.26
CA GLY A 21 -27.35 -14.87 -6.94
C GLY A 21 -27.50 -13.87 -5.79
N GLU A 22 -27.25 -12.58 -6.02
CA GLU A 22 -27.31 -11.55 -4.98
C GLU A 22 -28.73 -11.40 -4.42
N ARG A 23 -28.84 -11.12 -3.12
CA ARG A 23 -30.14 -10.97 -2.48
C ARG A 23 -30.81 -9.67 -2.95
N ILE A 24 -31.99 -9.78 -3.55
CA ILE A 24 -32.74 -8.60 -3.97
C ILE A 24 -33.52 -8.08 -2.76
N LEU A 25 -33.05 -6.94 -2.24
CA LEU A 25 -33.73 -6.23 -1.18
C LEU A 25 -34.95 -5.51 -1.76
N ASP A 26 -36.11 -6.13 -1.59
CA ASP A 26 -37.38 -5.46 -1.82
C ASP A 26 -37.61 -4.43 -0.70
N LEU A 27 -37.23 -3.19 -1.01
CA LEU A 27 -37.34 -2.06 -0.09
C LEU A 27 -38.80 -1.78 0.27
N GLU A 28 -39.75 -2.06 -0.62
CA GLU A 28 -41.18 -1.89 -0.35
C GLU A 28 -41.70 -2.98 0.59
N ALA A 29 -41.32 -4.24 0.39
CA ALA A 29 -41.63 -5.32 1.32
C ALA A 29 -41.01 -5.08 2.71
N LEU A 30 -39.79 -4.55 2.78
CA LEU A 30 -39.16 -4.15 4.04
C LEU A 30 -39.94 -3.03 4.74
N LYS A 31 -40.28 -1.96 4.02
CA LYS A 31 -41.11 -0.86 4.53
C LYS A 31 -42.49 -1.35 4.98
N ALA A 32 -43.13 -2.25 4.22
CA ALA A 32 -44.41 -2.86 4.57
C ALA A 32 -44.33 -3.70 5.84
N ARG A 33 -43.27 -4.52 6.01
CA ARG A 33 -43.01 -5.27 7.25
C ARG A 33 -42.78 -4.35 8.44
N ALA A 34 -42.02 -3.27 8.27
CA ALA A 34 -41.79 -2.27 9.31
C ALA A 34 -43.10 -1.57 9.72
N ARG A 35 -43.94 -1.16 8.76
CA ARG A 35 -45.28 -0.61 9.00
C ARG A 35 -46.15 -1.58 9.80
N ARG A 36 -46.24 -2.85 9.38
CA ARG A 36 -47.01 -3.90 10.10
C ARG A 36 -46.50 -4.11 11.53
N ARG A 37 -45.18 -4.13 11.75
CA ARG A 37 -44.60 -4.23 13.10
C ARG A 37 -45.01 -3.03 13.96
N SER A 38 -44.87 -1.81 13.44
CA SER A 38 -45.25 -0.58 14.16
C SER A 38 -46.74 -0.51 14.50
N GLN A 39 -47.61 -1.00 13.61
CA GLN A 39 -49.06 -1.07 13.84
C GLN A 39 -49.41 -2.08 14.92
N ARG A 40 -48.79 -3.27 14.90
CA ARG A 40 -48.97 -4.30 15.94
C ARG A 40 -48.52 -3.80 17.31
N GLU A 41 -47.38 -3.13 17.36
CA GLU A 41 -46.85 -2.54 18.59
C GLU A 41 -47.78 -1.44 19.13
N ALA A 42 -48.27 -0.55 18.27
CA ALA A 42 -49.25 0.47 18.64
C ALA A 42 -50.57 -0.14 19.15
N ALA A 43 -51.05 -1.22 18.52
CA ALA A 43 -52.24 -1.93 18.96
C ALA A 43 -52.04 -2.61 20.33
N ARG A 44 -50.86 -3.17 20.59
CA ARG A 44 -50.50 -3.74 21.89
C ARG A 44 -50.53 -2.66 22.98
N TYR A 45 -49.88 -1.52 22.74
CA TYR A 45 -49.87 -0.39 23.66
C TYR A 45 -51.29 0.12 23.98
N ARG A 46 -52.17 0.23 22.97
CA ARG A 46 -53.57 0.64 23.20
C ARG A 46 -54.34 -0.34 24.08
N ARG A 47 -54.09 -1.65 23.94
CA ARG A 47 -54.72 -2.69 24.78
C ARG A 47 -54.20 -2.63 26.22
N GLU A 48 -52.89 -2.46 26.40
CA GLU A 48 -52.27 -2.31 27.73
C GLU A 48 -52.77 -1.03 28.42
N ALA A 49 -52.79 0.11 27.73
CA ALA A 49 -53.35 1.36 28.27
C ALA A 49 -54.81 1.23 28.71
N ARG A 50 -55.66 0.57 27.88
CA ARG A 50 -57.05 0.30 28.24
C ARG A 50 -57.16 -0.60 29.48
N ARG A 51 -56.31 -1.62 29.61
CA ARG A 51 -56.27 -2.52 30.77
C ARG A 51 -55.86 -1.79 32.05
N GLU A 52 -54.97 -0.82 31.92
CA GLU A 52 -54.50 0.05 33.01
C GLU A 52 -55.43 1.24 33.29
N GLY A 53 -56.53 1.39 32.55
CA GLY A 53 -57.47 2.50 32.72
C GLY A 53 -56.90 3.87 32.33
N LEU A 54 -55.80 3.90 31.57
CA LEU A 54 -55.16 5.14 31.13
C LEU A 54 -55.96 5.77 29.99
N ASP A 55 -56.15 7.08 30.06
CA ASP A 55 -56.72 7.83 28.96
C ASP A 55 -55.76 7.83 27.74
N ALA A 56 -56.32 8.08 26.54
CA ALA A 56 -55.56 8.00 25.29
C ALA A 56 -54.43 9.04 25.23
N GLU A 57 -54.58 10.18 25.92
CA GLU A 57 -53.63 11.28 25.91
C GLU A 57 -52.43 10.98 26.82
N GLU A 58 -52.66 10.39 27.98
CA GLU A 58 -51.68 10.00 28.98
C GLU A 58 -50.85 8.80 28.50
N ALA A 59 -51.47 7.84 27.82
CA ALA A 59 -50.78 6.76 27.13
C ALA A 59 -49.84 7.29 26.03
N GLU A 60 -50.26 8.31 25.28
CA GLU A 60 -49.44 8.94 24.24
C GLU A 60 -48.28 9.77 24.85
N ARG A 61 -48.53 10.49 25.94
CA ARG A 61 -47.48 11.22 26.70
C ARG A 61 -46.41 10.27 27.25
N ARG A 62 -46.80 9.12 27.84
CA ARG A 62 -45.86 8.08 28.29
C ARG A 62 -45.03 7.52 27.14
N ARG A 63 -45.67 7.23 25.99
CA ARG A 63 -44.98 6.74 24.78
C ARG A 63 -43.96 7.76 24.27
N ARG A 64 -44.30 9.05 24.24
CA ARG A 64 -43.38 10.12 23.81
C ARG A 64 -42.17 10.25 24.76
N ARG A 65 -42.38 10.12 26.07
CA ARG A 65 -41.28 10.10 27.07
C ARG A 65 -40.38 8.88 26.91
N ALA A 66 -40.95 7.69 26.67
CA ALA A 66 -40.18 6.47 26.42
C ALA A 66 -39.32 6.58 25.15
N ARG A 67 -39.87 7.17 24.07
CA ARG A 67 -39.15 7.35 22.79
C ARG A 67 -38.07 8.42 22.83
N ARG A 68 -38.26 9.49 23.62
CA ARG A 68 -37.25 10.55 23.82
C ARG A 68 -36.14 10.16 24.79
N ARG A 69 -36.26 9.03 25.48
CA ARG A 69 -35.23 8.50 26.37
C ARG A 69 -34.13 7.76 25.59
N THR A 70 -33.64 8.35 24.50
CA THR A 70 -32.29 8.03 24.05
C THR A 70 -31.37 8.42 25.19
N SER A 71 -30.72 7.46 25.84
CA SER A 71 -29.89 7.75 26.99
C SER A 71 -28.79 8.72 26.54
N PRO A 72 -28.51 9.80 27.30
CA PRO A 72 -27.40 10.71 26.98
C PRO A 72 -26.07 9.95 26.89
N LEU A 73 -25.97 8.81 27.59
CA LEU A 73 -24.92 7.80 27.47
C LEU A 73 -24.72 7.25 26.06
N LEU A 74 -25.79 7.00 25.29
CA LEU A 74 -25.67 6.51 23.92
C LEU A 74 -25.06 7.58 23.00
N GLY A 75 -25.44 8.85 23.21
CA GLY A 75 -24.84 9.98 22.51
C GLY A 75 -23.36 10.16 22.85
N LEU A 76 -23.00 10.05 24.13
CA LEU A 76 -21.61 10.06 24.60
C LEU A 76 -20.78 8.89 24.05
N LEU A 77 -21.35 7.68 24.00
CA LEU A 77 -20.67 6.50 23.43
C LEU A 77 -20.44 6.64 21.92
N LEU A 78 -21.44 7.16 21.18
CA LEU A 78 -21.28 7.45 19.75
C LEU A 78 -20.22 8.53 19.51
N LEU A 79 -20.22 9.60 20.32
CA LEU A 79 -19.20 10.65 20.23
C LEU A 79 -17.81 10.10 20.56
N ALA A 80 -17.67 9.30 21.61
CA ALA A 80 -16.42 8.65 21.97
C ALA A 80 -15.93 7.69 20.89
N ALA A 81 -16.81 6.92 20.26
CA ALA A 81 -16.47 6.06 19.13
C ALA A 81 -15.99 6.88 17.92
N VAL A 82 -16.65 8.00 17.60
CA VAL A 82 -16.21 8.91 16.53
C VAL A 82 -14.85 9.53 16.84
N VAL A 83 -14.61 9.97 18.07
CA VAL A 83 -13.31 10.50 18.49
C VAL A 83 -12.23 9.43 18.44
N ALA A 84 -12.50 8.21 18.90
CA ALA A 84 -11.54 7.10 18.81
C ALA A 84 -11.18 6.77 17.36
N VAL A 85 -12.17 6.74 16.46
CA VAL A 85 -11.94 6.56 15.01
C VAL A 85 -11.13 7.72 14.44
N ALA A 86 -11.44 8.97 14.81
CA ALA A 86 -10.67 10.13 14.37
C ALA A 86 -9.22 10.09 14.88
N VAL A 87 -8.98 9.65 16.12
CA VAL A 87 -7.63 9.45 16.67
C VAL A 87 -6.89 8.35 15.93
N VAL A 88 -7.54 7.21 15.63
CA VAL A 88 -6.94 6.14 14.82
C VAL A 88 -6.61 6.65 13.41
N ILE A 89 -7.51 7.40 12.77
CA ILE A 89 -7.26 8.01 11.46
C ILE A 89 -6.10 8.99 11.54
N VAL A 90 -6.04 9.84 12.56
CA VAL A 90 -4.90 10.75 12.76
C VAL A 90 -3.62 9.98 13.05
N VAL A 91 -3.64 8.88 13.80
CA VAL A 91 -2.46 8.04 14.06
C VAL A 91 -2.03 7.28 12.80
N VAL A 92 -2.95 6.88 11.92
CA VAL A 92 -2.63 6.22 10.63
C VAL A 92 -2.16 7.23 9.59
N LEU A 93 -2.73 8.45 9.56
CA LEU A 93 -2.35 9.51 8.63
C LEU A 93 -1.11 10.29 9.08
N ALA A 94 -0.91 10.47 10.39
CA ALA A 94 0.28 11.08 10.98
C ALA A 94 1.36 10.04 11.27
N GLY A 95 0.99 8.78 11.42
CA GLY A 95 1.90 7.63 11.32
C GLY A 95 2.28 7.43 9.87
N GLY A 96 3.10 8.35 9.35
CA GLY A 96 3.94 8.13 8.18
C GLY A 96 4.97 7.05 8.49
N GLY A 97 4.50 5.86 8.85
CA GLY A 97 5.30 4.66 8.97
C GLY A 97 5.65 4.25 7.55
N GLU A 98 6.90 4.49 7.19
CA GLU A 98 7.46 3.99 5.96
C GLU A 98 7.19 2.49 5.83
N SER A 99 6.65 2.07 4.68
CA SER A 99 6.37 0.65 4.44
C SER A 99 7.67 -0.17 4.42
N GLY A 100 7.56 -1.47 4.67
CA GLY A 100 8.73 -2.38 4.62
C GLY A 100 9.51 -2.29 3.30
N PRO A 101 8.84 -2.33 2.13
CA PRO A 101 9.49 -2.15 0.83
C PRO A 101 10.16 -0.79 0.66
N GLU A 102 9.48 0.30 1.05
CA GLU A 102 10.06 1.66 0.95
C GLU A 102 11.32 1.79 1.77
N LYS A 103 11.29 1.26 3.01
CA LYS A 103 12.45 1.23 3.89
C LYS A 103 13.61 0.49 3.26
N ALA A 104 13.36 -0.64 2.59
CA ALA A 104 14.41 -1.40 1.91
C ALA A 104 15.04 -0.62 0.74
N VAL A 105 14.22 0.10 -0.05
CA VAL A 105 14.75 0.98 -1.11
C VAL A 105 15.60 2.10 -0.53
N LYS A 106 15.19 2.73 0.57
CA LYS A 106 16.01 3.75 1.22
C LYS A 106 17.28 3.17 1.82
N GLU A 107 17.22 2.02 2.47
CA GLU A 107 18.40 1.32 2.99
C GLU A 107 19.40 1.01 1.87
N PHE A 108 18.94 0.58 0.70
CA PHE A 108 19.78 0.35 -0.48
C PHE A 108 20.50 1.62 -0.98
N TYR A 109 19.80 2.73 -1.21
CA TYR A 109 20.46 3.96 -1.66
C TYR A 109 21.40 4.54 -0.60
N ASN A 110 21.04 4.44 0.68
CA ASN A 110 21.95 4.82 1.76
C ASN A 110 23.18 3.90 1.82
N ALA A 111 23.03 2.60 1.54
CA ALA A 111 24.15 1.67 1.47
C ALA A 111 25.13 2.05 0.36
N LEU A 112 24.64 2.48 -0.80
CA LEU A 112 25.48 3.03 -1.87
C LEU A 112 26.21 4.31 -1.42
N ARG A 113 25.47 5.26 -0.83
CA ARG A 113 26.06 6.51 -0.29
C ARG A 113 27.20 6.24 0.69
N ASP A 114 26.95 5.34 1.65
CA ASP A 114 27.86 5.07 2.75
C ASP A 114 28.90 3.99 2.39
N LYS A 115 28.86 3.46 1.15
CA LYS A 115 29.62 2.29 0.70
C LYS A 115 29.54 1.11 1.68
N ASN A 116 28.37 0.93 2.29
CA ASN A 116 28.09 -0.14 3.24
C ASN A 116 27.72 -1.43 2.49
N VAL A 117 28.75 -2.21 2.15
CA VAL A 117 28.59 -3.42 1.32
C VAL A 117 27.69 -4.46 2.00
N MET A 118 27.75 -4.59 3.32
CA MET A 118 26.89 -5.53 4.05
C MET A 118 25.40 -5.16 3.93
N LEU A 119 25.07 -3.88 4.07
CA LEU A 119 23.69 -3.42 3.92
C LEU A 119 23.22 -3.49 2.46
N TYR A 120 24.13 -3.25 1.52
CA TYR A 120 23.86 -3.42 0.09
C TYR A 120 23.50 -4.88 -0.21
N LEU A 121 24.37 -5.83 0.17
CA LEU A 121 24.16 -7.27 -0.03
C LEU A 121 22.86 -7.77 0.62
N LYS A 122 22.52 -7.30 1.83
CA LYS A 122 21.24 -7.63 2.47
C LYS A 122 20.03 -7.38 1.57
N HIS A 123 20.09 -6.38 0.69
CA HIS A 123 19.01 -6.00 -0.21
C HIS A 123 19.22 -6.40 -1.68
N THR A 124 20.38 -6.96 -2.06
CA THR A 124 20.66 -7.36 -3.44
C THR A 124 20.94 -8.86 -3.59
N ASP A 125 21.66 -9.45 -2.64
CA ASP A 125 22.04 -10.86 -2.63
C ASP A 125 22.09 -11.40 -1.18
N LEU A 126 20.99 -12.03 -0.77
CA LEU A 126 20.83 -12.54 0.59
C LEU A 126 21.78 -13.71 0.91
N GLU A 127 22.19 -14.48 -0.10
CA GLU A 127 23.12 -15.60 0.09
C GLU A 127 24.52 -15.08 0.38
N LEU A 128 25.02 -14.15 -0.46
CA LEU A 128 26.30 -13.50 -0.22
C LEU A 128 26.32 -12.72 1.09
N TYR A 129 25.22 -12.06 1.46
CA TYR A 129 25.09 -11.42 2.76
C TYR A 129 25.32 -12.40 3.91
N LYS A 130 24.70 -13.58 3.87
CA LYS A 130 24.86 -14.61 4.91
C LYS A 130 26.28 -15.20 4.93
N MET A 131 26.85 -15.46 3.76
CA MET A 131 28.24 -15.92 3.65
C MET A 131 29.20 -14.90 4.28
N ALA A 132 28.98 -13.60 4.01
CA ALA A 132 29.78 -12.53 4.60
C ALA A 132 29.58 -12.41 6.12
N GLN A 133 28.35 -12.54 6.61
CA GLN A 133 28.07 -12.57 8.06
C GLN A 133 28.78 -13.72 8.78
N ASN A 134 28.93 -14.86 8.12
CA ASN A 134 29.58 -16.05 8.66
C ASN A 134 31.10 -16.05 8.46
N GLY A 135 31.66 -15.05 7.77
CA GLY A 135 33.09 -14.94 7.45
C GLY A 135 33.56 -15.87 6.33
N GLU A 136 32.63 -16.44 5.55
CA GLU A 136 32.93 -17.28 4.38
C GLU A 136 33.22 -16.45 3.11
N TYR A 137 32.82 -15.18 3.13
CA TYR A 137 33.02 -14.22 2.05
C TYR A 137 33.46 -12.87 2.64
N GLU A 138 34.45 -12.22 2.01
CA GLU A 138 34.87 -10.87 2.37
C GLU A 138 34.48 -9.93 1.23
N PRO A 139 33.35 -9.22 1.34
CA PRO A 139 32.83 -8.42 0.25
C PRO A 139 33.60 -7.11 0.07
N ASP A 140 33.92 -6.77 -1.18
CA ASP A 140 34.58 -5.53 -1.56
C ASP A 140 33.62 -4.64 -2.37
N PRO A 141 33.54 -3.33 -2.08
CA PRO A 141 32.61 -2.43 -2.77
C PRO A 141 32.72 -2.46 -4.30
N TYR A 142 33.92 -2.54 -4.85
CA TYR A 142 34.13 -2.53 -6.30
C TYR A 142 33.72 -3.86 -6.94
N THR A 143 33.98 -4.98 -6.27
CA THR A 143 33.52 -6.31 -6.74
C THR A 143 31.99 -6.39 -6.78
N GLU A 144 31.30 -5.71 -5.85
CA GLU A 144 29.83 -5.64 -5.82
C GLU A 144 29.23 -4.57 -6.76
N GLY A 145 30.09 -3.89 -7.53
CA GLY A 145 29.70 -2.87 -8.50
C GLY A 145 29.26 -1.55 -7.87
N ILE A 146 29.86 -1.17 -6.74
CA ILE A 146 29.80 0.17 -6.14
C ILE A 146 31.00 0.96 -6.67
N ASP A 147 30.91 1.36 -7.94
CA ASP A 147 32.06 1.75 -8.77
C ASP A 147 32.62 3.14 -8.47
N TYR A 148 31.84 4.03 -7.85
CA TYR A 148 32.29 5.40 -7.56
C TYR A 148 33.05 5.48 -6.23
N ASP A 149 33.94 6.47 -6.13
CA ASP A 149 34.73 6.68 -4.92
C ASP A 149 33.86 7.19 -3.77
N TYR A 150 32.90 8.06 -4.06
CA TYR A 150 31.83 8.46 -3.16
C TYR A 150 30.55 8.79 -3.92
N TYR A 151 29.42 8.76 -3.22
CA TYR A 151 28.13 9.18 -3.76
C TYR A 151 27.51 10.27 -2.90
N ALA A 152 26.84 11.22 -3.52
CA ALA A 152 25.94 12.15 -2.86
C ALA A 152 24.49 11.67 -3.04
N LEU A 153 23.74 11.65 -1.95
CA LEU A 153 22.31 11.34 -1.92
C LEU A 153 21.61 12.35 -1.04
N GLU A 154 20.72 13.16 -1.64
CA GLU A 154 20.03 14.24 -0.93
C GLU A 154 18.52 14.17 -1.14
N GLY A 155 17.76 14.34 -0.06
CA GLY A 155 16.31 14.51 -0.14
C GLY A 155 15.52 13.33 -0.72
N LEU A 156 16.03 12.10 -0.60
CA LEU A 156 15.41 10.89 -1.15
C LEU A 156 13.95 10.74 -0.69
N LYS A 157 13.03 10.63 -1.65
CA LYS A 157 11.60 10.40 -1.41
C LYS A 157 11.14 9.17 -2.17
N THR A 158 10.39 8.33 -1.48
CA THR A 158 9.81 7.11 -2.02
C THR A 158 8.29 7.16 -1.94
N ARG A 159 7.65 6.32 -2.73
CA ARG A 159 6.22 6.06 -2.68
C ARG A 159 5.98 4.58 -2.98
N LEU A 160 5.32 3.87 -2.06
CA LEU A 160 4.81 2.52 -2.34
C LEU A 160 3.74 2.60 -3.44
N VAL A 161 3.97 1.89 -4.55
CA VAL A 161 3.03 1.81 -5.68
C VAL A 161 2.14 0.59 -5.55
N LYS A 162 2.74 -0.55 -5.19
CA LYS A 162 2.07 -1.85 -5.15
C LYS A 162 2.72 -2.76 -4.10
N GLU A 163 1.91 -3.52 -3.37
CA GLU A 163 2.36 -4.60 -2.50
C GLU A 163 1.35 -5.76 -2.56
N GLU A 164 1.80 -6.93 -3.04
CA GLU A 164 0.99 -8.13 -3.21
C GLU A 164 1.77 -9.36 -2.69
N GLY A 165 1.49 -9.77 -1.46
CA GLY A 165 2.18 -10.90 -0.83
C GLY A 165 3.68 -10.62 -0.68
N ASP A 166 4.50 -11.40 -1.39
CA ASP A 166 5.96 -11.29 -1.36
C ASP A 166 6.52 -10.42 -2.50
N TYR A 167 5.68 -9.63 -3.18
CA TYR A 167 6.08 -8.71 -4.25
C TYR A 167 5.71 -7.27 -3.92
N ALA A 168 6.59 -6.32 -4.25
CA ALA A 168 6.30 -4.91 -4.13
C ALA A 168 6.94 -4.07 -5.25
N GLU A 169 6.32 -2.92 -5.53
CA GLU A 169 6.86 -1.86 -6.38
C GLU A 169 6.92 -0.57 -5.59
N VAL A 170 8.11 0.04 -5.56
CA VAL A 170 8.36 1.31 -4.90
C VAL A 170 8.92 2.27 -5.93
N GLU A 171 8.32 3.44 -6.02
CA GLU A 171 8.83 4.50 -6.88
C GLU A 171 9.67 5.47 -6.08
N VAL A 172 10.88 5.76 -6.57
CA VAL A 172 11.70 6.87 -6.10
C VAL A 172 11.29 8.10 -6.87
N VAL A 173 10.66 9.05 -6.17
CA VAL A 173 9.94 10.18 -6.76
C VAL A 173 10.57 11.54 -6.43
N GLY A 174 11.71 11.54 -5.74
CA GLY A 174 12.38 12.78 -5.39
C GLY A 174 13.73 12.56 -4.72
N GLY A 175 14.52 13.63 -4.73
CA GLY A 175 15.90 13.63 -4.28
C GLY A 175 16.89 13.50 -5.43
N THR A 176 18.15 13.79 -5.15
CA THR A 176 19.25 13.72 -6.12
C THR A 176 20.23 12.62 -5.74
N PHE A 177 20.74 11.90 -6.73
CA PHE A 177 21.75 10.86 -6.54
C PHE A 177 22.87 11.00 -7.56
N LYS A 178 24.12 11.04 -7.09
CA LYS A 178 25.28 11.37 -7.93
C LYS A 178 26.53 10.62 -7.47
N GLY A 179 27.30 10.08 -8.41
CA GLY A 179 28.58 9.43 -8.14
C GLY A 179 29.76 10.33 -8.52
N PHE A 180 30.88 10.18 -7.83
CA PHE A 180 32.08 10.99 -8.02
C PHE A 180 33.36 10.15 -8.02
N TYR A 181 34.36 10.60 -8.79
CA TYR A 181 35.69 10.01 -8.81
C TYR A 181 36.70 10.92 -8.11
N ASN A 182 37.68 10.32 -7.42
CA ASN A 182 38.79 11.00 -6.78
C ASN A 182 39.74 11.66 -7.79
N SER A 183 39.79 11.15 -9.02
CA SER A 183 40.51 11.75 -10.15
C SER A 183 39.89 13.07 -10.63
N GLY A 184 38.71 13.43 -10.13
CA GLY A 184 37.88 14.52 -10.62
C GLY A 184 36.84 14.02 -11.64
N GLY A 185 35.76 14.77 -11.75
CA GLY A 185 34.59 14.39 -12.57
C GLY A 185 33.50 13.69 -11.76
N ASP A 186 32.33 13.59 -12.36
CA ASP A 186 31.12 13.06 -11.73
C ASP A 186 30.21 12.37 -12.74
N SER A 187 29.21 11.64 -12.24
CA SER A 187 28.29 10.86 -13.06
C SER A 187 27.23 11.67 -13.82
N GLY A 188 27.25 13.01 -13.75
CA GLY A 188 26.13 13.87 -14.13
C GLY A 188 25.04 13.94 -13.05
N GLY A 189 24.74 12.79 -12.44
CA GLY A 189 23.71 12.65 -11.40
C GLY A 189 22.31 12.49 -11.98
N ILE A 190 21.38 12.05 -11.13
CA ILE A 190 19.95 11.93 -11.43
C ILE A 190 19.13 12.71 -10.40
N ASP A 191 18.17 13.49 -10.90
CA ASP A 191 17.10 14.08 -10.09
C ASP A 191 15.82 13.23 -10.24
N PHE A 192 15.48 12.50 -9.19
CA PHE A 192 14.31 11.60 -9.19
C PHE A 192 12.97 12.33 -9.23
N ALA A 193 12.93 13.63 -8.98
CA ALA A 193 11.70 14.41 -9.16
C ALA A 193 11.42 14.65 -10.65
N GLN A 194 12.46 14.74 -11.47
CA GLN A 194 12.35 14.88 -12.92
C GLN A 194 12.27 13.52 -13.62
N TYR A 195 12.99 12.53 -13.09
CA TYR A 195 13.12 11.19 -13.67
C TYR A 195 12.88 10.13 -12.58
N PRO A 196 11.62 9.91 -12.19
CA PRO A 196 11.28 8.95 -11.17
C PRO A 196 11.67 7.53 -11.59
N ARG A 197 12.01 6.69 -10.61
CA ARG A 197 12.47 5.32 -10.85
C ARG A 197 11.63 4.32 -10.08
N THR A 198 11.00 3.39 -10.78
CA THR A 198 10.33 2.24 -10.16
C THR A 198 11.35 1.16 -9.83
N VAL A 199 11.36 0.71 -8.59
CA VAL A 199 12.19 -0.36 -8.06
C VAL A 199 11.29 -1.53 -7.70
N ARG A 200 11.62 -2.71 -8.19
CA ARG A 200 10.86 -3.94 -7.94
C ARG A 200 11.51 -4.75 -6.84
N LEU A 201 10.70 -5.22 -5.89
CA LEU A 201 11.17 -5.97 -4.75
C LEU A 201 10.46 -7.31 -4.63
N VAL A 202 11.21 -8.29 -4.14
CA VAL A 202 10.67 -9.59 -3.70
C VAL A 202 11.05 -9.83 -2.25
N LYS A 203 10.16 -10.46 -1.49
CA LYS A 203 10.39 -10.78 -0.08
C LYS A 203 10.91 -12.20 0.05
N VAL A 204 12.11 -12.34 0.60
CA VAL A 204 12.76 -13.62 0.88
C VAL A 204 13.19 -13.63 2.34
N GLU A 205 12.75 -14.63 3.11
CA GLU A 205 13.09 -14.76 4.54
C GLU A 205 12.88 -13.48 5.35
N ASN A 206 11.75 -12.80 5.09
CA ASN A 206 11.38 -11.53 5.73
C ASN A 206 12.28 -10.32 5.38
N THR A 207 13.12 -10.45 4.35
CA THR A 207 13.94 -9.37 3.79
C THR A 207 13.46 -9.02 2.39
N TRP A 208 13.33 -7.73 2.10
CA TRP A 208 12.98 -7.24 0.76
C TRP A 208 14.25 -7.10 -0.07
N LEU A 209 14.31 -7.84 -1.18
CA LEU A 209 15.41 -7.85 -2.13
C LEU A 209 15.01 -7.06 -3.39
N ILE A 210 15.90 -6.20 -3.85
CA ILE A 210 15.73 -5.37 -5.04
C ILE A 210 16.13 -6.19 -6.27
N GLN A 211 15.17 -6.42 -7.17
CA GLN A 211 15.36 -7.26 -8.34
C GLN A 211 16.16 -6.57 -9.45
N ASP A 212 15.95 -5.27 -9.62
CA ASP A 212 16.56 -4.44 -10.66
C ASP A 212 17.70 -3.57 -10.11
N TYR A 213 18.46 -4.10 -9.14
CA TYR A 213 19.47 -3.33 -8.42
C TYR A 213 20.61 -2.82 -9.32
N GLN A 214 20.96 -3.57 -10.39
CA GLN A 214 21.97 -3.18 -11.37
C GLN A 214 21.61 -1.88 -12.11
N LEU A 215 20.31 -1.65 -12.32
CA LEU A 215 19.79 -0.44 -12.92
C LEU A 215 19.52 0.63 -11.85
N ALA A 216 18.97 0.23 -10.70
CA ALA A 216 18.64 1.11 -9.61
C ALA A 216 19.87 1.78 -8.95
N LYS A 217 21.05 1.16 -9.02
CA LYS A 217 22.30 1.74 -8.50
C LYS A 217 22.91 2.82 -9.39
N LEU A 218 22.45 2.98 -10.64
CA LEU A 218 23.08 3.89 -11.60
C LEU A 218 22.73 5.36 -11.26
N PRO A 219 23.73 6.23 -11.06
CA PRO A 219 23.55 7.65 -10.75
C PRO A 219 23.45 8.52 -12.02
N TYR A 220 22.75 8.04 -13.05
CA TYR A 220 22.52 8.69 -14.34
C TYR A 220 21.29 8.07 -15.04
N TYR A 221 20.88 8.63 -16.19
CA TYR A 221 19.69 8.21 -16.93
C TYR A 221 19.94 6.98 -17.79
N TYR A 222 18.94 6.11 -17.97
CA TYR A 222 19.08 4.90 -18.79
C TYR A 222 19.32 5.20 -20.28
N GLU A 223 18.87 6.36 -20.76
CA GLU A 223 19.08 6.79 -22.16
C GLU A 223 20.54 7.16 -22.46
N ASP A 224 21.38 7.39 -21.43
CA ASP A 224 22.81 7.61 -21.58
C ASP A 224 23.59 6.30 -21.80
N ILE A 225 22.93 5.14 -21.65
CA ILE A 225 23.43 3.84 -22.11
C ILE A 225 23.13 3.76 -23.61
N GLY A 226 24.00 4.36 -24.43
CA GLY A 226 23.93 4.24 -25.89
C GLY A 226 23.84 2.76 -26.33
N PRO A 227 23.29 2.46 -27.52
CA PRO A 227 23.24 1.09 -28.02
C PRO A 227 24.65 0.50 -28.00
N GLY A 228 24.79 -0.65 -27.30
CA GLY A 228 26.05 -1.18 -26.79
C GLY A 228 27.22 -1.07 -27.75
N GLN A 229 28.27 -0.39 -27.30
CA GLN A 229 29.62 -0.81 -27.70
C GLN A 229 29.86 -2.15 -26.99
N PRO A 230 30.15 -3.24 -27.71
CA PRO A 230 30.44 -4.52 -27.07
C PRO A 230 31.63 -4.36 -26.11
N GLU A 231 31.49 -4.90 -24.89
CA GLU A 231 32.49 -4.81 -23.82
C GLU A 231 33.83 -5.52 -24.13
N PHE A 232 33.94 -6.15 -25.30
CA PHE A 232 35.15 -6.78 -25.77
C PHE A 232 35.40 -6.34 -27.22
N PRO A 233 36.54 -5.70 -27.55
CA PRO A 233 36.95 -5.60 -28.94
C PRO A 233 37.12 -7.03 -29.46
N GLU A 234 36.36 -7.39 -30.49
CA GLU A 234 36.59 -8.62 -31.24
C GLU A 234 38.06 -8.61 -31.65
N VAL A 235 38.83 -9.57 -31.13
CA VAL A 235 40.20 -9.80 -31.58
C VAL A 235 40.05 -10.25 -33.03
N GLU A 236 40.39 -9.39 -33.97
CA GLU A 236 40.44 -9.75 -35.40
C GLU A 236 41.38 -10.96 -35.53
N GLU A 237 40.80 -12.13 -35.78
CA GLU A 237 41.55 -13.29 -36.26
C GLU A 237 42.17 -12.91 -37.60
N GLN A 238 43.46 -12.58 -37.56
CA GLN A 238 44.28 -12.48 -38.76
C GLN A 238 44.34 -13.88 -39.40
N THR A 239 43.47 -14.12 -40.38
CA THR A 239 43.62 -15.20 -41.33
C THR A 239 44.92 -14.97 -42.11
N GLN A 240 45.98 -15.65 -41.67
CA GLN A 240 47.19 -15.85 -42.46
C GLN A 240 46.80 -16.64 -43.71
N GLU A 241 46.61 -15.94 -44.83
CA GLU A 241 46.71 -16.55 -46.15
C GLU A 241 48.17 -16.98 -46.38
N SER A 242 48.45 -18.25 -46.16
CA SER A 242 49.68 -18.89 -46.62
C SER A 242 49.60 -19.09 -48.14
N GLY A 243 50.43 -18.33 -48.87
CA GLY A 243 50.82 -18.64 -50.25
C GLY A 243 51.82 -19.78 -50.35
#